data_AF-A0A3F3IKE5-F1
#
_entry.id   AF-A0A3F3IKE5-F1
#
_cell.length_a   1.000
_cell.length_b   1.000
_cell.length_c   1.000
_cell.angle_alpha   90.00
_cell.angle_beta   90.00
_cell.angle_gamma   90.00
#
_symmetry.space_group_name_H-M   'P 1'
#
loop_
_entity.id
_entity.type
_entity.pdbx_description
1 polymer ?
#
loop_
_entity_poly.entity_id
_entity_poly.type
_entity_poly.pdbx_seq_one_letter_code
_entity_poly.pdbx_strand_id
1 'polypeptide(L)'
;MSKEQQKKALEMIKAVYDDGFAEINGNRYDFAAMTHKKRRKVFAFFTGIASELSRQSLEFLDSERFEEIERLMFDYVLFDGVQLSKQPEHFESYPGDYVMLITTALQVISLPFMGGSNMNSRSEAPDVQKFTLNPRT
;
A
#
# COMPACT_ATOMS: atom_id res chain seq x y z
N MET A 1 16.83 5.93 8.02
CA MET A 1 15.84 7.03 7.93
C MET A 1 15.66 7.65 9.30
N SER A 2 15.57 8.98 9.38
CA SER A 2 15.22 9.66 10.63
C SER A 2 13.73 9.47 10.96
N LYS A 3 13.35 9.59 12.24
CA LYS A 3 11.94 9.54 12.67
C LYS A 3 11.07 10.58 11.95
N GLU A 4 11.67 11.72 11.61
CA GLU A 4 11.02 12.81 10.89
C GLU A 4 10.71 12.45 9.42
N GLN A 5 11.65 11.78 8.74
CA GLN A 5 11.43 11.26 7.38
C GLN A 5 10.31 10.21 7.35
N GLN A 6 10.23 9.34 8.36
CA GLN A 6 9.16 8.34 8.48
C GLN A 6 7.80 9.00 8.72
N LYS A 7 7.74 10.04 9.57
CA LYS A 7 6.51 10.79 9.82
C LYS A 7 6.02 11.49 8.55
N LYS A 8 6.92 12.16 7.83
CA LYS A 8 6.58 12.83 6.56
C LYS A 8 6.09 11.85 5.50
N ALA A 9 6.76 10.69 5.36
CA ALA A 9 6.32 9.64 4.44
C ALA A 9 4.92 9.14 4.80
N LEU A 10 4.64 8.89 6.09
CA LEU A 10 3.33 8.48 6.56
C LEU A 10 2.25 9.54 6.30
N GLU A 11 2.55 10.82 6.49
CA GLU A 11 1.64 11.94 6.19
C GLU A 11 1.32 12.01 4.69
N MET A 12 2.31 11.81 3.82
CA MET A 12 2.09 11.76 2.37
C MET A 12 1.19 10.58 1.97
N ILE A 13 1.40 9.40 2.55
CA ILE A 13 0.58 8.20 2.28
C ILE A 13 -0.85 8.41 2.77
N LYS A 14 -1.03 9.06 3.93
CA LYS A 14 -2.34 9.43 4.46
C LYS A 14 -3.06 10.40 3.53
N ALA A 15 -2.39 11.45 3.07
CA ALA A 15 -2.95 12.40 2.12
C ALA A 15 -3.45 11.69 0.85
N VAL A 16 -2.63 10.83 0.24
CA VAL A 16 -3.04 10.03 -0.93
C VAL A 16 -4.23 9.12 -0.64
N TYR A 17 -4.27 8.50 0.54
CA TYR A 17 -5.40 7.65 0.95
C TYR A 17 -6.69 8.45 1.12
N ASP A 18 -6.61 9.65 1.71
CA ASP A 18 -7.75 10.51 1.99
C ASP A 18 -8.26 11.21 0.71
N ASP A 19 -7.34 11.69 -0.14
CA ASP A 19 -7.64 12.34 -1.42
C ASP A 19 -8.11 11.34 -2.48
N GLY A 20 -7.69 10.07 -2.35
CA GLY A 20 -8.04 8.99 -3.26
C GLY A 20 -7.23 8.99 -4.56
N PHE A 21 -6.16 9.79 -4.67
CA PHE A 21 -5.27 9.79 -5.83
C PHE A 21 -3.82 10.13 -5.44
N ALA A 22 -2.87 9.72 -6.28
CA ALA A 22 -1.47 10.12 -6.19
C ALA A 22 -1.04 10.84 -7.47
N GLU A 23 -0.23 11.90 -7.33
CA GLU A 23 0.47 12.52 -8.45
C GLU A 23 1.91 12.00 -8.50
N ILE A 24 2.30 11.44 -9.64
CA ILE A 24 3.62 10.84 -9.89
C ILE A 24 4.13 11.39 -11.22
N ASN A 25 5.26 12.11 -11.21
CA ASN A 25 5.86 12.70 -12.41
C ASN A 25 4.89 13.52 -13.30
N GLY A 26 3.88 14.17 -12.69
CA GLY A 26 2.85 14.95 -13.40
C GLY A 26 1.65 14.13 -13.89
N ASN A 27 1.66 12.82 -13.66
CA ASN A 27 0.55 11.91 -13.96
C ASN A 27 -0.29 11.66 -12.70
N ARG A 28 -1.61 11.71 -12.86
CA ARG A 28 -2.57 11.43 -11.79
C ARG A 28 -3.01 9.96 -11.84
N TYR A 29 -2.92 9.30 -10.70
CA TYR A 29 -3.36 7.92 -10.51
C TYR A 29 -4.43 7.86 -9.42
N ASP A 30 -5.67 7.54 -9.80
CA ASP A 30 -6.80 7.46 -8.88
C ASP A 30 -6.93 6.04 -8.28
N PHE A 31 -7.18 5.96 -6.98
CA PHE A 31 -7.35 4.71 -6.24
C PHE A 31 -8.84 4.44 -5.99
N ALA A 32 -9.40 3.49 -6.73
CA ALA A 32 -10.76 3.03 -6.53
C ALA A 32 -10.95 2.29 -5.19
N ALA A 33 -12.18 2.31 -4.69
CA ALA A 33 -12.53 1.66 -3.42
C ALA A 33 -12.27 0.14 -3.46
N MET A 34 -11.48 -0.35 -2.49
CA MET A 34 -11.17 -1.77 -2.31
C MET A 34 -11.81 -2.31 -1.04
N THR A 35 -12.36 -3.52 -1.11
CA THR A 35 -12.79 -4.26 0.10
C THR A 35 -11.59 -4.65 0.96
N HIS A 36 -11.76 -4.73 2.28
CA HIS A 36 -10.70 -5.21 3.18
C HIS A 36 -10.17 -6.61 2.81
N LYS A 37 -11.00 -7.50 2.27
CA LYS A 37 -10.58 -8.85 1.82
C LYS A 37 -9.56 -8.79 0.67
N LYS A 38 -9.61 -7.75 -0.18
CA LYS A 38 -8.62 -7.51 -1.24
C LYS A 38 -7.40 -6.80 -0.66
N ARG A 39 -7.60 -5.73 0.11
CA ARG A 39 -6.51 -4.98 0.75
C ARG A 39 -5.61 -5.87 1.63
N ARG A 40 -6.17 -6.85 2.37
CA ARG A 40 -5.37 -7.75 3.23
C ARG A 40 -4.37 -8.60 2.46
N LYS A 41 -4.62 -8.91 1.17
CA LYS A 41 -3.65 -9.64 0.33
C LYS A 41 -2.44 -8.78 0.04
N VAL A 42 -2.68 -7.53 -0.36
CA VAL A 42 -1.64 -6.52 -0.60
C VAL A 42 -0.87 -6.26 0.68
N PHE A 43 -1.56 -6.10 1.81
CA PHE A 43 -0.93 -5.92 3.12
C PHE A 43 -0.02 -7.10 3.50
N ALA A 44 -0.51 -8.35 3.39
CA ALA A 44 0.28 -9.53 3.71
C ALA A 44 1.53 -9.68 2.83
N PHE A 45 1.47 -9.23 1.56
CA PHE A 45 2.63 -9.15 0.68
C PHE A 45 3.59 -8.06 1.15
N PHE A 46 3.08 -6.83 1.33
CA PHE A 46 3.86 -5.68 1.78
C PHE A 46 4.64 -5.95 3.08
N THR A 47 4.02 -6.61 4.07
CA THR A 47 4.72 -6.99 5.30
C THR A 47 5.80 -8.04 5.08
N GLY A 48 5.65 -8.90 4.08
CA GLY A 48 6.65 -9.92 3.72
C GLY A 48 7.91 -9.30 3.11
N ILE A 49 7.75 -8.26 2.29
CA ILE A 49 8.85 -7.58 1.59
C ILE A 49 9.37 -6.33 2.31
N ALA A 50 8.85 -6.01 3.50
CA ALA A 50 9.22 -4.80 4.23
C ALA A 50 10.73 -4.72 4.54
N SER A 51 11.38 -5.87 4.78
CA SER A 51 12.83 -5.95 4.98
C SER A 51 13.62 -5.63 3.70
N GLU A 52 13.15 -6.09 2.54
CA GLU A 52 13.74 -5.81 1.23
C GLU A 52 13.63 -4.32 0.89
N LEU A 53 12.43 -3.74 1.06
CA LEU A 53 12.20 -2.31 0.89
C LEU A 53 13.12 -1.45 1.78
N SER A 54 13.33 -1.88 3.03
CA SER A 54 14.23 -1.17 3.95
C SER A 54 15.71 -1.17 3.50
N ARG A 55 16.08 -2.15 2.67
CA ARG A 55 17.41 -2.30 2.07
C ARG A 55 17.47 -1.73 0.64
N GLN A 56 16.41 -1.05 0.19
CA GLN A 56 16.27 -0.54 -1.18
C GLN A 56 16.37 -1.64 -2.26
N SER A 57 16.04 -2.89 -1.90
CA SER A 57 15.92 -3.98 -2.86
C SER A 57 14.51 -4.02 -3.44
N LEU A 58 14.44 -4.25 -4.75
CA LEU A 58 13.20 -4.45 -5.51
C LEU A 58 13.14 -5.85 -6.14
N GLU A 59 13.91 -6.81 -5.61
CA GLU A 59 13.94 -8.20 -6.10
C GLU A 59 12.55 -8.86 -6.11
N PHE A 60 11.66 -8.47 -5.19
CA PHE A 60 10.28 -8.95 -5.18
C PHE A 60 9.51 -8.70 -6.48
N LEU A 61 9.92 -7.74 -7.32
CA LEU A 61 9.25 -7.44 -8.59
C LEU A 61 9.25 -8.62 -9.57
N ASP A 62 10.22 -9.53 -9.45
CA ASP A 62 10.34 -10.73 -10.31
C ASP A 62 9.68 -11.98 -9.68
N SER A 63 8.91 -11.80 -8.59
CA SER A 63 8.26 -12.93 -7.92
C SER A 63 6.86 -13.20 -8.49
N GLU A 64 6.49 -14.49 -8.66
CA GLU A 64 5.13 -14.89 -9.04
C GLU A 64 4.07 -14.28 -8.10
N ARG A 65 4.43 -14.18 -6.81
CA ARG A 65 3.55 -13.57 -5.80
C ARG A 65 3.32 -12.09 -6.07
N PHE A 66 4.32 -11.36 -6.56
CA PHE A 66 4.16 -9.96 -6.93
C PHE A 66 3.26 -9.80 -8.15
N GLU A 67 3.39 -10.63 -9.18
CA GLU A 67 2.50 -10.56 -10.36
C GLU A 67 1.02 -10.62 -9.98
N GLU A 68 0.65 -11.51 -9.05
CA GLU A 68 -0.73 -11.59 -8.56
C GLU A 68 -1.18 -10.32 -7.83
N ILE A 69 -0.28 -9.73 -7.05
CA ILE A 69 -0.54 -8.52 -6.27
C ILE A 69 -0.61 -7.30 -7.19
N GLU A 70 0.26 -7.20 -8.17
CA GLU A 70 0.25 -6.16 -9.19
C GLU A 70 -1.07 -6.18 -9.96
N ARG A 71 -1.48 -7.32 -10.51
CA ARG A 71 -2.76 -7.45 -11.22
C ARG A 71 -3.92 -7.01 -10.32
N LEU A 72 -3.93 -7.44 -9.06
CA LEU A 72 -4.93 -7.03 -8.09
C LEU A 72 -4.91 -5.52 -7.82
N MET A 73 -3.74 -4.89 -7.75
CA MET A 73 -3.63 -3.43 -7.54
C MET A 73 -4.11 -2.67 -8.79
N PHE A 74 -3.70 -3.09 -9.98
CA PHE A 74 -4.01 -2.43 -11.25
C PHE A 74 -5.49 -2.54 -11.65
N ASP A 75 -6.25 -3.47 -11.05
CA ASP A 75 -7.72 -3.46 -11.11
C ASP A 75 -8.37 -2.29 -10.34
N TYR A 76 -7.62 -1.62 -9.46
CA TYR A 76 -8.12 -0.53 -8.60
C TYR A 76 -7.34 0.77 -8.73
N VAL A 77 -6.27 0.78 -9.53
CA VAL A 77 -5.56 2.02 -9.88
C VAL A 77 -5.97 2.43 -11.28
N LEU A 78 -6.42 3.66 -11.41
CA LEU A 78 -6.93 4.23 -12.64
C LEU A 78 -5.96 5.30 -13.14
N PHE A 79 -5.75 5.32 -14.45
CA PHE A 79 -5.13 6.41 -15.18
C PHE A 79 -6.13 6.89 -16.23
N ASP A 80 -6.41 8.19 -16.27
CA ASP A 80 -7.46 8.81 -17.10
C ASP A 80 -8.83 8.11 -16.99
N GLY A 81 -9.20 7.71 -15.76
CA GLY A 81 -10.47 7.03 -15.48
C GLY A 81 -10.53 5.57 -15.96
N VAL A 82 -9.44 5.01 -16.47
CA VAL A 82 -9.36 3.62 -16.94
C VAL A 82 -8.42 2.82 -16.03
N GLN A 83 -8.82 1.61 -15.65
CA GLN A 83 -8.00 0.70 -14.85
C GLN A 83 -6.68 0.38 -15.57
N LEU A 84 -5.56 0.40 -14.83
CA LEU A 84 -4.26 0.02 -15.39
C LEU A 84 -4.21 -1.43 -15.86
N SER A 85 -5.03 -2.33 -15.29
CA SER A 85 -5.12 -3.71 -15.78
C SER A 85 -5.68 -3.84 -17.20
N LYS A 86 -6.28 -2.77 -17.73
CA LYS A 86 -6.75 -2.66 -19.11
C LYS A 86 -5.78 -1.89 -20.01
N GLN A 87 -4.64 -1.46 -19.48
CA GLN A 87 -3.64 -0.63 -20.15
C GLN A 87 -2.25 -1.28 -20.01
N PRO A 88 -2.02 -2.47 -20.60
CA PRO A 88 -0.80 -3.26 -20.39
C PRO A 88 0.48 -2.54 -20.86
N GLU A 89 0.37 -1.63 -21.82
CA GLU A 89 1.50 -0.86 -22.37
C GLU A 89 1.67 0.52 -21.72
N HIS A 90 0.90 0.84 -20.66
CA HIS A 90 0.95 2.16 -20.00
C HIS A 90 2.37 2.58 -19.62
N PHE A 91 3.13 1.67 -19.03
CA PHE A 91 4.48 1.96 -18.55
C PHE A 91 5.55 2.01 -19.65
N GLU A 92 5.24 1.62 -20.88
CA GLU A 92 6.13 1.89 -22.03
C GLU A 92 6.16 3.39 -22.35
N SER A 93 5.06 4.09 -22.08
CA SER A 93 4.95 5.55 -22.23
C SER A 93 5.41 6.30 -20.98
N TYR A 94 5.28 5.67 -19.80
CA TYR A 94 5.60 6.28 -18.50
C TYR A 94 6.50 5.40 -17.62
N PRO A 95 7.71 5.01 -18.08
CA PRO A 95 8.55 4.04 -17.38
C PRO A 95 9.03 4.55 -16.01
N GLY A 96 9.21 5.86 -15.87
CA GLY A 96 9.62 6.49 -14.60
C GLY A 96 8.57 6.38 -13.48
N ASP A 97 7.32 6.08 -13.83
CA ASP A 97 6.22 6.03 -12.86
C ASP A 97 6.10 4.66 -12.19
N TYR A 98 6.53 3.59 -12.87
CA TYR A 98 6.20 2.22 -12.50
C TYR A 98 6.58 1.89 -11.04
N VAL A 99 7.86 2.02 -10.70
CA VAL A 99 8.36 1.71 -9.35
C VAL A 99 7.75 2.64 -8.30
N MET A 100 7.60 3.94 -8.63
CA MET A 100 7.01 4.92 -7.72
C MET A 100 5.54 4.60 -7.44
N LEU A 101 4.79 4.18 -8.46
CA LEU A 101 3.40 3.81 -8.34
C LEU A 101 3.24 2.51 -7.55
N ILE A 102 4.01 1.47 -7.86
CA ILE A 102 3.96 0.19 -7.14
C ILE A 102 4.22 0.41 -5.65
N THR A 103 5.29 1.11 -5.31
CA THR A 103 5.66 1.36 -3.90
C THR A 103 4.63 2.25 -3.19
N THR A 104 4.05 3.24 -3.88
CA THR A 104 2.97 4.09 -3.33
C THR A 104 1.70 3.27 -3.11
N ALA A 105 1.27 2.51 -4.10
CA ALA A 105 0.06 1.69 -4.06
C ALA A 105 0.13 0.65 -2.94
N LEU A 106 1.27 -0.04 -2.79
CA LEU A 106 1.49 -0.99 -1.70
C LEU A 106 1.25 -0.36 -0.33
N GLN A 107 1.73 0.87 -0.11
CA GLN A 107 1.59 1.59 1.15
C GLN A 107 0.17 2.11 1.36
N VAL A 108 -0.42 2.79 0.38
CA VAL A 108 -1.76 3.38 0.43
C VAL A 108 -2.83 2.32 0.65
N ILE A 109 -2.79 1.23 -0.12
CA ILE A 109 -3.75 0.12 -0.01
C ILE A 109 -3.64 -0.58 1.35
N SER A 110 -2.43 -0.63 1.90
CA SER A 110 -2.12 -1.24 3.20
C SER A 110 -2.43 -0.36 4.40
N LEU A 111 -2.53 0.95 4.22
CA LEU A 111 -2.66 1.94 5.30
C LEU A 111 -3.74 1.60 6.35
N PRO A 112 -4.95 1.12 5.98
CA PRO A 112 -5.98 0.77 6.96
C PRO A 112 -5.57 -0.30 7.98
N PHE A 113 -4.57 -1.13 7.67
CA PHE A 113 -4.09 -2.19 8.56
C PHE A 113 -2.81 -1.81 9.31
N MET A 114 -2.12 -0.74 8.92
CA MET A 114 -0.91 -0.29 9.61
C MET A 114 -1.20 0.24 11.02
N GLY A 115 -2.39 0.80 11.26
CA GLY A 115 -2.81 1.25 12.60
C GLY A 115 -3.22 0.13 13.55
N GLY A 116 -3.71 -1.00 13.02
CA GLY A 116 -4.16 -2.16 13.81
C GLY A 116 -3.12 -3.28 13.94
N SER A 117 -1.97 -3.15 13.27
CA SER A 117 -0.84 -4.07 13.40
C SER A 117 0.18 -3.48 14.37
N ASN A 118 0.77 -4.30 15.23
CA ASN A 118 1.84 -3.91 16.16
C ASN A 118 3.14 -3.42 15.45
N MET A 119 3.08 -3.14 14.14
CA MET A 119 4.20 -2.67 13.33
C MET A 119 4.64 -1.24 13.69
N ASN A 120 3.82 -0.48 14.43
CA ASN A 120 4.21 0.82 15.00
C ASN A 120 4.76 0.73 16.44
N SER A 121 4.81 -0.46 17.04
CA SER A 121 5.20 -0.62 18.46
C SER A 121 6.69 -0.95 18.61
N ARG A 122 7.54 0.06 18.44
CA ARG A 122 8.67 0.24 19.37
C ARG A 122 8.38 1.44 20.26
N SER A 123 7.42 1.24 21.16
CA SER A 123 7.39 1.75 22.52
C SER A 123 6.09 1.30 23.17
N GLU A 124 6.25 0.68 24.34
CA GLU A 124 5.24 0.28 25.33
C GLU A 124 4.45 -1.01 25.06
N ALA A 125 4.46 -1.87 26.07
CA ALA A 125 3.83 -3.18 26.11
C ALA A 125 2.32 -3.04 25.85
N PRO A 126 1.67 -4.01 25.18
CA PRO A 126 0.24 -3.98 25.00
C PRO A 126 -0.43 -4.19 26.36
N ASP A 127 -1.03 -3.13 26.89
CA ASP A 127 -2.14 -3.30 27.83
C ASP A 127 -3.18 -4.16 27.13
N VAL A 128 -3.39 -5.35 27.69
CA VAL A 128 -4.30 -6.38 27.22
C VAL A 128 -5.65 -5.74 26.91
N GLN A 129 -6.03 -5.70 25.63
CA GLN A 129 -7.40 -5.36 25.21
C GLN A 129 -8.35 -6.36 25.90
N LYS A 130 -8.98 -5.92 27.00
CA LYS A 130 -10.02 -6.68 27.69
C LYS A 130 -11.27 -6.67 26.81
N PHE A 131 -11.43 -7.70 25.99
CA PHE A 131 -12.72 -8.03 25.39
C PHE A 131 -13.66 -8.44 26.52
N THR A 132 -14.48 -7.49 26.99
CA THR A 132 -15.63 -7.81 27.84
C THR A 132 -16.73 -8.34 26.92
N LEU A 133 -16.78 -9.66 26.76
CA LEU A 133 -17.97 -10.32 26.26
C LEU A 133 -19.05 -10.16 27.34
N ASN A 134 -20.01 -9.26 27.11
CA ASN A 134 -21.22 -9.24 27.93
C ASN A 134 -21.95 -10.58 27.75
N PRO A 135 -22.27 -11.31 28.83
CA PRO A 135 -23.08 -12.51 28.72
C PRO A 135 -24.44 -12.11 28.17
N ARG A 136 -24.86 -12.78 27.08
CA ARG A 136 -26.24 -12.68 26.59
C ARG A 136 -27.14 -13.30 27.67
N THR A 137 -28.10 -12.50 28.16
CA THR A 137 -29.25 -12.95 28.96
C THR A 137 -30.09 -13.94 28.19
#